data_AF-A0A9E5QYG5-F1
#
_entry.id   AF-A0A9E5QYG5-F1
#
_cell.length_a   1.000
_cell.length_b   1.000
_cell.length_c   1.000
_cell.angle_alpha   90.00
_cell.angle_beta   90.00
_cell.angle_gamma   90.00
#
_symmetry.space_group_name_H-M   'P 1'
#
loop_
_entity.id
_entity.type
_entity.pdbx_description
1 polymer ?
#
loop_
_entity_poly.entity_id
_entity_poly.type
_entity_poly.pdbx_seq_one_letter_code
_entity_poly.pdbx_strand_id
1 'polypeptide(L)'
;MSLSDTRNKSRRLRITGVLPEGIWAEASQTAYVMNGLELTLYYKDKLVSQAILNGLPEIPQKILLQKDDTLILHREDRPGEPAQIDESGQVFAPAHIACPLDWLYTDLRPGEPILFDDGKIEGHILSVSATEAHIRITHTPPGGAVLRADKGINLPLSNLRFSGLTDKDRQDLKFVCQHADVVNMSFVNSPEDVEELLKVLTEEGAPAHLGLVLKIETQRAVLNLPAILLTALRFFRWG
;
A
#
# COMPACT_ATOMS: atom_id res chain seq x y z
N MET A 1 10.68 31.35 15.40
CA MET A 1 10.88 29.88 15.24
C MET A 1 11.49 29.65 13.86
N SER A 2 12.25 28.57 13.67
CA SER A 2 12.82 28.18 12.38
C SER A 2 12.68 26.68 12.15
N LEU A 3 12.66 26.29 10.88
CA LEU A 3 12.63 24.90 10.46
C LEU A 3 13.45 24.71 9.18
N SER A 4 13.92 23.49 8.92
CA SER A 4 14.32 23.06 7.58
C SER A 4 13.15 22.29 6.96
N ASP A 5 12.64 22.78 5.84
CA ASP A 5 11.50 22.15 5.16
C ASP A 5 11.90 20.82 4.50
N THR A 6 10.93 20.02 4.02
CA THR A 6 11.21 18.71 3.37
C THR A 6 12.07 18.80 2.11
N ARG A 7 12.35 20.01 1.60
CA ARG A 7 13.25 20.27 0.47
C ARG A 7 14.60 20.80 0.95
N ASN A 8 14.92 20.63 2.23
CA ASN A 8 16.14 21.09 2.88
C ASN A 8 16.33 22.61 2.86
N LYS A 9 15.25 23.40 2.71
CA LYS A 9 15.33 24.86 2.73
C LYS A 9 14.98 25.39 4.12
N SER A 10 15.85 26.25 4.66
CA SER A 10 15.58 26.92 5.93
C SER A 10 14.44 27.94 5.81
N ARG A 11 13.53 27.92 6.78
CA ARG A 11 12.36 28.82 6.89
C ARG A 11 12.30 29.44 8.27
N ARG A 12 11.90 30.71 8.32
CA ARG A 12 11.60 31.42 9.57
C ARG A 12 10.09 31.57 9.72
N LEU A 13 9.63 31.25 10.91
CA LEU A 13 8.25 31.37 11.38
C LEU A 13 8.21 32.52 12.41
N ARG A 14 7.36 33.52 12.15
CA ARG A 14 7.06 34.61 13.07
C ARG A 14 5.93 34.18 14.00
N ILE A 15 6.12 34.32 15.31
CA ILE A 15 5.06 34.06 16.29
C ILE A 15 4.08 35.24 16.24
N THR A 16 2.81 34.95 15.99
CA THR A 16 1.73 35.93 15.84
C THR A 16 0.76 35.93 17.02
N GLY A 17 0.77 34.87 17.84
CA GLY A 17 -0.08 34.78 19.02
C GLY A 17 0.36 33.67 19.97
N VAL A 18 -0.04 33.81 21.22
CA VAL A 18 0.14 32.79 22.27
C VAL A 18 -1.25 32.45 22.79
N LEU A 19 -1.58 31.16 22.80
CA LEU A 19 -2.82 30.59 23.31
C LEU A 19 -2.51 29.78 24.59
N PRO A 20 -3.52 29.48 25.43
CA PRO A 20 -3.34 28.61 26.59
C PRO A 20 -2.77 27.23 26.23
N GLU A 21 -3.14 26.70 25.07
CA GLU A 21 -2.76 25.38 24.56
C GLU A 21 -1.65 25.39 23.50
N GLY A 22 -1.11 26.56 23.12
CA GLY A 22 -0.09 26.61 22.07
C GLY A 22 0.32 27.99 21.59
N ILE A 23 0.97 28.05 20.43
CA ILE A 23 1.40 29.30 19.80
C ILE A 23 0.95 29.33 18.33
N TRP A 24 0.50 30.49 17.89
CA TRP A 24 0.32 30.76 16.46
C TRP A 24 1.62 31.26 15.88
N ALA A 25 2.00 30.69 14.74
CA ALA A 25 3.14 31.15 13.97
C ALA A 25 2.81 31.18 12.48
N GLU A 26 3.31 32.20 11.79
CA GLU A 26 3.14 32.38 10.34
C GLU A 26 4.51 32.32 9.64
N ALA A 27 4.55 31.80 8.42
CA ALA A 27 5.71 31.90 7.55
C ALA A 27 5.44 32.93 6.46
N SER A 28 6.43 33.79 6.17
CA SER A 28 6.36 34.72 5.04
C SER A 28 6.65 34.07 3.68
N GLN A 29 6.98 32.77 3.68
CA GLN A 29 7.32 31.97 2.50
C GLN A 29 6.71 30.58 2.65
N THR A 30 6.31 29.95 1.54
CA THR A 30 5.81 28.57 1.54
C THR A 30 6.82 27.61 2.17
N ALA A 31 6.37 26.90 3.21
CA ALA A 31 7.12 25.86 3.91
C ALA A 31 6.41 24.51 3.72
N TYR A 32 7.19 23.48 3.39
CA TYR A 32 6.70 22.12 3.22
C TYR A 32 7.04 21.34 4.49
N VAL A 33 6.02 20.88 5.19
CA VAL A 33 6.16 20.28 6.51
C VAL A 33 5.57 18.88 6.54
N MET A 34 6.17 18.01 7.33
CA MET A 34 5.73 16.62 7.53
C MET A 34 5.82 16.24 9.00
N ASN A 35 5.08 15.21 9.42
CA ASN A 35 5.27 14.63 10.74
C ASN A 35 6.72 14.15 10.90
N GLY A 36 7.31 14.33 12.08
CA GLY A 36 8.72 14.03 12.35
C GLY A 36 9.69 15.20 12.10
N LEU A 37 9.22 16.32 11.52
CA LEU A 37 10.09 17.47 11.21
C LEU A 37 10.45 18.26 12.48
N GLU A 38 11.73 18.57 12.65
CA GLU A 38 12.22 19.31 13.81
C GLU A 38 12.00 20.83 13.68
N LEU A 39 11.37 21.42 14.68
CA LEU A 39 11.16 22.85 14.85
C LEU A 39 12.11 23.38 15.92
N THR A 40 12.76 24.50 15.63
CA THR A 40 13.67 25.16 16.57
C THR A 40 13.14 26.54 16.95
N LEU A 41 12.96 26.80 18.25
CA LEU A 41 12.53 28.10 18.76
C LEU A 41 13.74 28.90 19.24
N TYR A 42 13.84 30.14 18.75
CA TYR A 42 14.85 31.12 19.18
C TYR A 42 14.19 32.33 19.82
N TYR A 43 14.78 32.88 20.88
CA TYR A 43 14.42 34.16 21.50
C TYR A 43 15.70 34.95 21.76
N LYS A 44 15.78 36.18 21.22
CA LYS A 44 16.99 37.03 21.28
C LYS A 44 18.26 36.27 20.89
N ASP A 45 18.20 35.56 19.76
CA ASP A 45 19.28 34.74 19.18
C ASP A 45 19.78 33.58 20.06
N LYS A 46 19.08 33.25 21.14
CA LYS A 46 19.33 32.06 21.96
C LYS A 46 18.33 30.97 21.63
N LEU A 47 18.83 29.74 21.51
CA LEU A 47 18.00 28.55 21.42
C LEU A 47 17.17 28.42 22.70
N VAL A 48 15.85 28.31 22.55
CA VAL A 48 14.89 28.19 23.66
C VAL A 48 14.37 26.76 23.79
N SER A 49 13.98 26.16 22.66
CA SER A 49 13.37 24.83 22.63
C SER A 49 13.51 24.21 21.24
N GLN A 50 13.47 22.89 21.22
CA GLN A 50 13.24 22.08 20.02
C GLN A 50 11.92 21.33 20.19
N ALA A 51 11.25 21.02 19.10
CA ALA A 51 10.03 20.22 19.08
C ALA A 51 9.96 19.41 17.79
N ILE A 52 9.30 18.26 17.82
CA ILE A 52 9.00 17.48 16.63
C ILE A 52 7.56 17.78 16.22
N LEU A 53 7.38 18.17 14.97
CA LEU A 53 6.07 18.40 14.39
C LEU A 53 5.35 17.05 14.26
N ASN A 54 4.19 16.94 14.89
CA ASN A 54 3.34 15.75 14.86
C ASN A 54 1.87 16.17 14.76
N GLY A 55 1.02 15.27 14.28
CA GLY A 55 -0.43 15.52 14.18
C GLY A 55 -0.81 16.49 13.05
N LEU A 56 0.05 16.67 12.05
CA LEU A 56 -0.38 17.33 10.82
C LEU A 56 -1.51 16.51 10.18
N PRO A 57 -2.61 17.15 9.75
CA PRO A 57 -3.62 16.46 8.99
C PRO A 57 -3.00 15.96 7.68
N GLU A 58 -3.20 14.69 7.36
CA GLU A 58 -2.87 14.19 6.04
C GLU A 58 -3.75 14.93 5.02
N ILE A 59 -3.12 15.71 4.15
CA ILE A 59 -3.82 16.29 3.00
C ILE A 59 -3.76 15.21 1.92
N PRO A 60 -4.89 14.56 1.56
CA PRO A 60 -4.88 13.50 0.58
C PRO A 60 -4.43 14.09 -0.75
N GLN A 61 -3.23 13.73 -1.22
CA GLN A 61 -2.81 14.09 -2.55
C GLN A 61 -3.68 13.32 -3.56
N LYS A 62 -4.33 14.06 -4.46
CA LYS A 62 -5.15 13.51 -5.53
C LYS A 62 -4.28 13.39 -6.77
N ILE A 63 -3.91 12.17 -7.14
CA ILE A 63 -3.12 11.92 -8.34
C ILE A 63 -4.10 11.64 -9.47
N LEU A 64 -4.33 12.63 -10.35
CA LEU A 64 -5.14 12.43 -11.54
C LEU A 64 -4.30 11.69 -12.59
N LEU A 65 -4.80 10.54 -13.03
CA LEU A 65 -4.21 9.74 -14.10
C LEU A 65 -5.15 9.71 -15.30
N GLN A 66 -4.57 9.76 -16.49
CA GLN A 66 -5.23 9.64 -17.79
C GLN A 66 -4.56 8.53 -18.60
N LYS A 67 -5.25 8.09 -19.64
CA LYS A 67 -4.66 7.17 -20.62
C LYS A 67 -3.36 7.77 -21.19
N ASP A 68 -2.37 6.89 -21.36
CA ASP A 68 -1.01 7.17 -21.84
C ASP A 68 -0.08 7.89 -20.84
N ASP A 69 -0.58 8.26 -19.66
CA ASP A 69 0.27 8.73 -18.56
C ASP A 69 1.29 7.67 -18.13
N THR A 70 2.41 8.13 -17.59
CA THR A 70 3.35 7.29 -16.87
C THR A 70 3.16 7.46 -15.36
N LEU A 71 3.01 6.33 -14.66
CA LEU A 71 3.00 6.25 -13.20
C LEU A 71 4.22 5.46 -12.74
N ILE A 72 4.93 5.95 -11.73
CA ILE A 72 6.04 5.24 -11.09
C ILE A 72 5.56 4.66 -9.77
N LEU A 73 5.69 3.34 -9.61
CA LEU A 73 5.49 2.65 -8.34
C LEU A 73 6.86 2.46 -7.69
N HIS A 74 7.10 3.04 -6.51
CA HIS A 74 8.41 2.98 -5.84
C HIS A 74 8.35 2.35 -4.44
N ARG A 75 9.46 1.71 -4.06
CA ARG A 75 9.59 0.95 -2.82
C ARG A 75 9.72 1.84 -1.59
N GLU A 76 10.27 3.03 -1.76
CA GLU A 76 10.48 3.99 -0.68
C GLU A 76 9.14 4.44 -0.09
N ASP A 77 9.03 4.39 1.24
CA ASP A 77 7.84 4.83 1.97
C ASP A 77 7.79 6.36 2.07
N ARG A 78 7.50 6.99 0.93
CA ARG A 78 7.29 8.44 0.82
C ARG A 78 5.95 8.74 0.14
N PRO A 79 5.26 9.83 0.51
CA PRO A 79 3.99 10.18 -0.09
C PRO A 79 4.06 10.24 -1.62
N GLY A 80 3.03 9.71 -2.29
CA GLY A 80 2.88 9.84 -3.73
C GLY A 80 2.61 11.29 -4.14
N GLU A 81 3.08 11.67 -5.33
CA GLU A 81 2.92 13.01 -5.89
C GLU A 81 2.34 12.94 -7.31
N PRO A 82 1.54 13.95 -7.72
CA PRO A 82 1.07 14.05 -9.10
C PRO A 82 2.24 14.34 -10.05
N ALA A 83 2.00 14.10 -11.34
CA ALA A 83 2.96 14.46 -12.38
C ALA A 83 3.29 15.95 -12.33
N GLN A 84 4.57 16.29 -12.50
CA GLN A 84 5.02 17.67 -12.58
C GLN A 84 5.11 18.10 -14.05
N ILE A 85 4.41 19.19 -14.34
CA ILE A 85 4.20 19.72 -15.68
C ILE A 85 4.84 21.10 -15.74
N ASP A 86 5.58 21.39 -16.81
CA ASP A 86 6.14 22.72 -17.04
C ASP A 86 5.11 23.70 -17.63
N GLU A 87 5.53 24.95 -17.85
CA GLU A 87 4.67 26.01 -18.40
C GLU A 87 4.17 25.70 -19.81
N SER A 88 4.84 24.80 -20.55
CA SER A 88 4.46 24.38 -21.89
C SER A 88 3.47 23.22 -21.92
N GLY A 89 3.13 22.65 -20.75
CA GLY A 89 2.28 21.48 -20.64
C GLY A 89 3.04 20.16 -20.77
N GLN A 90 4.38 20.18 -20.81
CA GLN A 90 5.20 18.97 -20.90
C GLN A 90 5.45 18.39 -19.51
N VAL A 91 5.21 17.09 -19.37
CA VAL A 91 5.55 16.34 -18.15
C VAL A 91 7.06 16.17 -18.08
N PHE A 92 7.70 16.76 -17.07
CA PHE A 92 9.14 16.58 -16.82
C PHE A 92 9.42 15.61 -15.67
N ALA A 93 8.43 15.33 -14.81
CA ALA A 93 8.48 14.25 -13.83
C ALA A 93 7.13 13.51 -13.79
N PRO A 94 7.11 12.18 -13.98
CA PRO A 94 5.88 11.39 -13.89
C PRO A 94 5.25 11.42 -12.50
N ALA A 95 3.95 11.11 -12.43
CA ALA A 95 3.30 10.85 -11.15
C ALA A 95 3.94 9.61 -10.50
N HIS A 96 3.92 9.55 -9.18
CA HIS A 96 4.47 8.39 -8.48
C HIS A 96 3.72 8.06 -7.18
N ILE A 97 3.78 6.80 -6.77
CA ILE A 97 3.16 6.29 -5.54
C ILE A 97 4.07 5.25 -4.85
N ALA A 98 3.93 5.14 -3.53
CA ALA A 98 4.65 4.16 -2.74
C ALA A 98 3.97 2.79 -2.76
N CYS A 99 4.76 1.73 -2.82
CA CYS A 99 4.35 0.39 -2.41
C CYS A 99 5.55 -0.29 -1.74
N PRO A 100 5.67 -0.18 -0.40
CA PRO A 100 6.83 -0.64 0.35
C PRO A 100 6.80 -2.16 0.58
N LEU A 101 6.59 -2.93 -0.50
CA LEU A 101 6.61 -4.39 -0.50
C LEU A 101 7.87 -4.85 -1.25
N ASP A 102 8.91 -5.23 -0.51
CA ASP A 102 10.20 -5.64 -1.08
C ASP A 102 10.06 -6.72 -2.17
N TRP A 103 9.19 -7.69 -1.94
CA TRP A 103 8.98 -8.82 -2.84
C TRP A 103 8.27 -8.44 -4.14
N LEU A 104 7.54 -7.32 -4.17
CA LEU A 104 6.75 -6.92 -5.32
C LEU A 104 7.63 -6.70 -6.56
N TYR A 105 8.68 -5.90 -6.41
CA TYR A 105 9.60 -5.52 -7.49
C TYR A 105 10.35 -6.71 -8.10
N THR A 106 10.48 -7.79 -7.36
CA THR A 106 11.08 -9.03 -7.83
C THR A 106 10.10 -9.96 -8.55
N ASP A 107 8.79 -9.78 -8.35
CA ASP A 107 7.74 -10.64 -8.94
C ASP A 107 7.07 -10.00 -10.16
N LEU A 108 7.06 -8.66 -10.26
CA LEU A 108 6.56 -7.94 -11.43
C LEU A 108 7.35 -8.30 -12.69
N ARG A 109 6.66 -8.39 -13.84
CA ARG A 109 7.31 -8.53 -15.15
C ARG A 109 6.88 -7.42 -16.12
N PRO A 110 7.82 -6.86 -16.90
CA PRO A 110 7.46 -5.99 -18.01
C PRO A 110 6.46 -6.66 -18.96
N GLY A 111 5.49 -5.89 -19.43
CA GLY A 111 4.39 -6.33 -20.27
C GLY A 111 3.14 -6.77 -19.51
N GLU A 112 3.24 -7.15 -18.24
CA GLU A 112 2.09 -7.57 -17.45
C GLU A 112 1.14 -6.39 -17.15
N PRO A 113 -0.18 -6.67 -17.07
CA PRO A 113 -1.17 -5.69 -16.64
C PRO A 113 -1.09 -5.48 -15.12
N ILE A 114 -1.36 -4.25 -14.71
CA ILE A 114 -1.49 -3.81 -13.32
C ILE A 114 -2.73 -2.92 -13.21
N LEU A 115 -3.52 -3.14 -12.17
CA LEU A 115 -4.80 -2.48 -11.97
C LEU A 115 -4.78 -1.72 -10.64
N PHE A 116 -5.40 -0.54 -10.61
CA PHE A 116 -5.55 0.27 -9.40
C PHE A 116 -7.01 0.64 -9.17
N ASP A 117 -7.35 0.87 -7.90
CA ASP A 117 -8.70 1.30 -7.46
C ASP A 117 -9.79 0.38 -8.04
N ASP A 118 -9.67 -0.92 -7.73
CA ASP A 118 -10.60 -1.97 -8.12
C ASP A 118 -10.82 -2.09 -9.64
N GLY A 119 -9.77 -1.87 -10.42
CA GLY A 119 -9.81 -1.96 -11.89
C GLY A 119 -10.30 -0.70 -12.58
N LYS A 120 -10.58 0.38 -11.84
CA LYS A 120 -10.94 1.68 -12.42
C LYS A 120 -9.81 2.29 -13.25
N ILE A 121 -8.56 2.00 -12.88
CA ILE A 121 -7.36 2.40 -13.60
C ILE A 121 -6.62 1.15 -14.00
N GLU A 122 -6.30 1.02 -15.28
CA GLU A 122 -5.50 -0.09 -15.79
C GLU A 122 -4.22 0.46 -16.40
N GLY A 123 -3.13 -0.28 -16.25
CA GLY A 123 -1.86 0.01 -16.89
C GLY A 123 -1.09 -1.24 -17.25
N HIS A 124 -0.01 -1.03 -18.00
CA HIS A 124 0.98 -2.06 -18.31
C HIS A 124 2.34 -1.67 -17.77
N ILE A 125 3.01 -2.65 -17.18
CA ILE A 125 4.37 -2.49 -16.66
C ILE A 125 5.33 -2.35 -17.84
N LEU A 126 6.06 -1.24 -17.89
CA LEU A 126 7.05 -0.95 -18.92
C LEU A 126 8.41 -1.51 -18.57
N SER A 127 8.82 -1.27 -17.33
CA SER A 127 10.11 -1.69 -16.79
C SER A 127 9.99 -1.88 -15.29
N VAL A 128 10.85 -2.74 -14.75
CA VAL A 128 10.96 -3.01 -13.33
C VAL A 128 12.44 -3.01 -12.96
N SER A 129 12.77 -2.33 -11.88
CA SER A 129 14.06 -2.34 -11.21
C SER A 129 13.89 -2.86 -9.78
N ALA A 130 14.99 -2.94 -9.02
CA ALA A 130 14.92 -3.38 -7.62
C ALA A 130 14.15 -2.41 -6.70
N THR A 131 13.95 -1.15 -7.12
CA THR A 131 13.36 -0.09 -6.29
C THR A 131 12.10 0.51 -6.88
N GLU A 132 11.89 0.37 -8.18
CA GLU A 132 10.82 1.07 -8.90
C GLU A 132 10.29 0.26 -10.10
N ALA A 133 9.02 0.44 -10.40
CA ALA A 133 8.39 -0.03 -11.63
C ALA A 133 7.73 1.14 -12.37
N HIS A 134 7.97 1.21 -13.68
CA HIS A 134 7.35 2.21 -14.55
C HIS A 134 6.13 1.61 -15.22
N ILE A 135 5.00 2.31 -15.17
CA ILE A 135 3.71 1.81 -15.63
C ILE A 135 3.14 2.82 -16.61
N ARG A 136 2.70 2.35 -17.78
CA ARG A 136 1.89 3.15 -18.70
C ARG A 136 0.44 2.90 -18.39
N ILE A 137 -0.31 3.96 -18.12
CA ILE A 137 -1.77 3.88 -17.95
C ILE A 137 -2.39 3.61 -19.30
N THR A 138 -3.17 2.54 -19.42
CA THR A 138 -3.82 2.12 -20.66
C THR A 138 -5.33 2.36 -20.64
N HIS A 139 -5.93 2.44 -19.45
CA HIS A 139 -7.36 2.70 -19.31
C HIS A 139 -7.68 3.55 -18.08
N THR A 140 -8.60 4.50 -18.28
CA THR A 140 -9.29 5.28 -17.23
C THR A 140 -10.71 5.62 -17.73
N PRO A 141 -11.65 6.00 -16.84
CA PRO A 141 -12.92 6.60 -17.24
C PRO A 141 -12.73 7.91 -18.04
N PRO A 142 -13.77 8.38 -18.74
CA PRO A 142 -13.73 9.68 -19.41
C PRO A 142 -13.35 10.81 -18.44
N GLY A 143 -12.36 11.62 -18.82
CA GLY A 143 -11.82 12.69 -17.97
C GLY A 143 -10.74 12.25 -16.97
N GLY A 144 -10.31 10.99 -17.01
CA GLY A 144 -9.28 10.43 -16.13
C GLY A 144 -9.84 9.87 -14.82
N ALA A 145 -8.93 9.39 -13.97
CA ALA A 145 -9.26 8.85 -12.65
C ALA A 145 -8.31 9.42 -11.60
N VAL A 146 -8.89 9.82 -10.47
CA VAL A 146 -8.11 10.22 -9.29
C VAL A 146 -7.74 8.97 -8.49
N LEU A 147 -6.46 8.64 -8.46
CA LEU A 147 -5.89 7.68 -7.54
C LEU A 147 -5.71 8.34 -6.17
N ARG A 148 -6.19 7.66 -5.13
CA ARG A 148 -6.12 8.11 -3.73
C ARG A 148 -5.21 7.17 -2.94
N ALA A 149 -4.85 7.59 -1.73
CA ALA A 149 -4.19 6.71 -0.77
C ALA A 149 -5.04 5.45 -0.48
N ASP A 150 -4.35 4.38 -0.07
CA ASP A 150 -4.92 3.09 0.34
C ASP A 150 -5.77 2.39 -0.72
N LYS A 151 -5.58 2.74 -2.00
CA LYS A 151 -6.23 2.03 -3.10
C LYS A 151 -5.49 0.75 -3.43
N GLY A 152 -6.27 -0.31 -3.60
CA GLY A 152 -5.77 -1.64 -3.92
C GLY A 152 -5.02 -1.66 -5.25
N ILE A 153 -3.95 -2.45 -5.28
CA ILE A 153 -3.21 -2.81 -6.49
C ILE A 153 -3.53 -4.27 -6.79
N ASN A 154 -3.96 -4.56 -8.02
CA ASN A 154 -4.21 -5.92 -8.47
C ASN A 154 -3.29 -6.27 -9.65
N LEU A 155 -2.73 -7.48 -9.60
CA LEU A 155 -1.71 -7.98 -10.51
C LEU A 155 -2.19 -9.32 -11.07
N PRO A 156 -3.13 -9.29 -12.05
CA PRO A 156 -3.89 -10.48 -12.42
C PRO A 156 -3.03 -11.57 -13.08
N LEU A 157 -1.90 -11.19 -13.70
CA LEU A 157 -0.98 -12.13 -14.36
C LEU A 157 0.32 -12.38 -13.60
N SER A 158 0.73 -11.48 -12.69
CA SER A 158 1.99 -11.64 -11.99
C SER A 158 1.91 -12.84 -11.05
N ASN A 159 2.91 -13.72 -11.13
CA ASN A 159 3.02 -14.85 -10.21
C ASN A 159 3.62 -14.37 -8.87
N LEU A 160 2.78 -13.76 -8.04
CA LEU A 160 3.18 -13.28 -6.72
C LEU A 160 3.62 -14.46 -5.85
N ARG A 161 4.75 -14.31 -5.16
CA ARG A 161 5.31 -15.37 -4.31
C ARG A 161 4.49 -15.67 -3.06
N PHE A 162 3.53 -14.82 -2.73
CA PHE A 162 2.69 -15.01 -1.56
C PHE A 162 1.62 -16.06 -1.86
N SER A 163 1.81 -17.26 -1.29
CA SER A 163 0.81 -18.31 -1.20
C SER A 163 0.88 -18.94 0.20
N GLY A 164 -0.24 -19.47 0.68
CA GLY A 164 -0.31 -20.14 1.98
C GLY A 164 -0.55 -19.18 3.15
N LEU A 165 -0.16 -19.61 4.36
CA LEU A 165 -0.43 -18.91 5.61
C LEU A 165 0.75 -18.01 6.02
N THR A 166 0.46 -16.74 6.31
CA THR A 166 1.40 -15.86 7.01
C THR A 166 1.61 -16.30 8.46
N ASP A 167 2.66 -15.79 9.09
CA ASP A 167 2.88 -15.96 10.54
C ASP A 167 1.70 -15.44 11.36
N LYS A 168 1.06 -14.36 10.90
CA LYS A 168 -0.14 -13.82 11.53
C LYS A 168 -1.32 -14.78 11.37
N ASP A 169 -1.54 -15.33 10.19
CA ASP A 169 -2.64 -16.28 9.94
C ASP A 169 -2.51 -17.50 10.85
N ARG A 170 -1.29 -18.04 11.04
CA ARG A 170 -1.05 -19.16 11.96
C ARG A 170 -1.41 -18.81 13.40
N GLN A 171 -1.06 -17.61 13.85
CA GLN A 171 -1.42 -17.14 15.19
C GLN A 171 -2.93 -16.95 15.35
N ASP A 172 -3.59 -16.39 14.33
CA ASP A 172 -5.03 -16.18 14.33
C ASP A 172 -5.80 -17.51 14.31
N LEU A 173 -5.30 -18.53 13.59
CA LEU A 173 -5.95 -19.84 13.48
C LEU A 173 -6.15 -20.52 14.83
N LYS A 174 -5.25 -20.32 15.78
CA LYS A 174 -5.41 -20.79 17.16
C LYS A 174 -6.68 -20.24 17.83
N PHE A 175 -6.96 -18.96 17.63
CA PHE A 175 -8.18 -18.33 18.13
C PHE A 175 -9.41 -18.81 17.35
N VAL A 176 -9.30 -18.90 16.02
CA VAL A 176 -10.38 -19.35 15.13
C VAL A 176 -10.85 -20.76 15.52
N CYS A 177 -9.93 -21.70 15.74
CA CYS A 177 -10.27 -23.08 16.14
C CYS A 177 -11.11 -23.17 17.43
N GLN A 178 -11.02 -22.17 18.32
CA GLN A 178 -11.74 -22.19 19.60
C GLN A 178 -13.09 -21.45 19.55
N HIS A 179 -13.29 -20.56 18.58
CA HIS A 179 -14.34 -19.56 18.64
C HIS A 179 -15.16 -19.38 17.36
N ALA A 180 -14.71 -19.93 16.23
CA ALA A 180 -15.36 -19.73 14.94
C ALA A 180 -16.04 -21.01 14.46
N ASP A 181 -17.19 -20.84 13.79
CA ASP A 181 -17.85 -21.92 13.07
C ASP A 181 -17.27 -22.14 11.68
N VAL A 182 -16.60 -21.13 11.10
CA VAL A 182 -16.06 -21.18 9.74
C VAL A 182 -14.74 -20.41 9.66
N VAL A 183 -13.76 -20.98 8.96
CA VAL A 183 -12.52 -20.29 8.56
C VAL A 183 -12.58 -19.92 7.07
N ASN A 184 -12.30 -18.65 6.76
CA ASN A 184 -12.19 -18.13 5.39
C ASN A 184 -10.71 -17.88 5.07
N MET A 185 -10.13 -18.66 4.14
CA MET A 185 -8.75 -18.46 3.70
C MET A 185 -8.73 -17.64 2.40
N SER A 186 -8.03 -16.50 2.42
CA SER A 186 -7.84 -15.64 1.25
C SER A 186 -6.65 -16.10 0.41
N PHE A 187 -6.64 -15.73 -0.88
CA PHE A 187 -5.54 -15.96 -1.81
C PHE A 187 -5.04 -17.42 -1.89
N VAL A 188 -5.97 -18.37 -1.84
CA VAL A 188 -5.64 -19.80 -2.04
C VAL A 188 -5.27 -20.00 -3.49
N ASN A 189 -4.04 -20.42 -3.78
CA ASN A 189 -3.52 -20.55 -5.14
C ASN A 189 -3.25 -22.00 -5.54
N SER A 190 -3.08 -22.91 -4.58
CA SER A 190 -2.56 -24.25 -4.82
C SER A 190 -3.12 -25.28 -3.82
N PRO A 191 -3.11 -26.58 -4.15
CA PRO A 191 -3.45 -27.61 -3.18
C PRO A 191 -2.52 -27.58 -1.96
N GLU A 192 -1.24 -27.21 -2.13
CA GLU A 192 -0.27 -27.10 -1.04
C GLU A 192 -0.68 -26.05 -0.01
N ASP A 193 -1.27 -24.91 -0.44
CA ASP A 193 -1.80 -23.90 0.48
C ASP A 193 -2.93 -24.49 1.36
N VAL A 194 -3.76 -25.36 0.77
CA VAL A 194 -4.84 -26.05 1.49
C VAL A 194 -4.23 -27.08 2.44
N GLU A 195 -3.26 -27.89 2.01
CA GLU A 195 -2.59 -28.87 2.87
C GLU A 195 -1.95 -28.22 4.08
N GLU A 196 -1.32 -27.08 3.89
CA GLU A 196 -0.75 -26.27 4.97
C GLU A 196 -1.83 -25.83 5.96
N LEU A 197 -2.96 -25.29 5.48
CA LEU A 197 -4.08 -24.93 6.36
C LEU A 197 -4.61 -26.14 7.12
N LEU A 198 -4.85 -27.27 6.45
CA LEU A 198 -5.37 -28.48 7.09
C LEU A 198 -4.42 -29.00 8.17
N LYS A 199 -3.11 -28.92 7.93
CA LYS A 199 -2.08 -29.29 8.91
C LYS A 199 -2.17 -28.40 10.15
N VAL A 200 -2.19 -27.08 9.98
CA VAL A 200 -2.27 -26.14 11.12
C VAL A 200 -3.58 -26.32 11.88
N LEU A 201 -4.72 -26.46 11.20
CA LEU A 201 -6.01 -26.73 11.83
C LEU A 201 -5.98 -28.03 12.65
N THR A 202 -5.33 -29.08 12.14
CA THR A 202 -5.17 -30.35 12.85
C THR A 202 -4.30 -30.20 14.09
N GLU A 203 -3.17 -29.49 13.98
CA GLU A 203 -2.24 -29.22 15.08
C GLU A 203 -2.87 -28.37 16.20
N GLU A 204 -3.71 -27.39 15.84
CA GLU A 204 -4.45 -26.54 16.78
C GLU A 204 -5.74 -27.19 17.31
N GLY A 205 -6.04 -28.43 16.93
CA GLY A 205 -7.19 -29.19 17.42
C GLY A 205 -8.54 -28.65 16.95
N ALA A 206 -8.61 -28.21 15.69
CA ALA A 206 -9.84 -27.69 15.08
C ALA A 206 -11.03 -28.64 15.30
N PRO A 207 -12.19 -28.12 15.73
CA PRO A 207 -13.35 -28.96 16.01
C PRO A 207 -13.95 -29.50 14.72
N ALA A 208 -14.58 -30.67 14.80
CA ALA A 208 -15.14 -31.36 13.64
C ALA A 208 -16.25 -30.58 12.90
N HIS A 209 -16.85 -29.58 13.54
CA HIS A 209 -17.88 -28.72 12.95
C HIS A 209 -17.32 -27.48 12.25
N LEU A 210 -16.03 -27.18 12.39
CA LEU A 210 -15.43 -26.01 11.75
C LEU A 210 -15.58 -26.14 10.23
N GLY A 211 -16.25 -25.19 9.60
CA GLY A 211 -16.39 -25.10 8.15
C GLY A 211 -15.16 -24.45 7.52
N LEU A 212 -14.88 -24.82 6.27
CA LEU A 212 -13.78 -24.26 5.48
C LEU A 212 -14.32 -23.56 4.24
N VAL A 213 -13.92 -22.31 4.04
CA VAL A 213 -14.19 -21.53 2.82
C VAL A 213 -12.87 -21.07 2.22
N LEU A 214 -12.58 -21.57 1.03
CA LEU A 214 -11.39 -21.20 0.26
C LEU A 214 -11.78 -20.11 -0.74
N LYS A 215 -11.15 -18.94 -0.64
CA LYS A 215 -11.41 -17.83 -1.57
C LYS A 215 -10.51 -17.98 -2.79
N ILE A 216 -11.15 -18.17 -3.93
CA ILE A 216 -10.51 -18.31 -5.25
C ILE A 216 -10.47 -16.91 -5.89
N GLU A 217 -9.33 -16.23 -5.75
CA GLU A 217 -9.20 -14.80 -6.07
C GLU A 217 -8.22 -14.52 -7.22
N THR A 218 -7.43 -15.52 -7.62
CA THR A 218 -6.39 -15.37 -8.63
C THR A 218 -6.64 -16.30 -9.81
N GLN A 219 -6.06 -15.97 -10.97
CA GLN A 219 -6.11 -16.85 -12.13
C GLN A 219 -5.43 -18.21 -11.85
N ARG A 220 -4.34 -18.20 -11.07
CA ARG A 220 -3.64 -19.42 -10.63
C ARG A 220 -4.56 -20.32 -9.80
N ALA A 221 -5.35 -19.75 -8.89
CA ALA A 221 -6.34 -20.47 -8.12
C ALA A 221 -7.40 -21.13 -9.01
N VAL A 222 -7.90 -20.41 -10.02
CA VAL A 222 -8.88 -20.94 -10.99
C VAL A 222 -8.29 -22.11 -11.79
N LEU A 223 -7.04 -21.99 -12.26
CA LEU A 223 -6.35 -23.06 -12.99
C LEU A 223 -6.12 -24.30 -12.12
N ASN A 224 -5.82 -24.12 -10.83
CA ASN A 224 -5.61 -25.19 -9.87
C ASN A 224 -6.90 -25.66 -9.16
N LEU A 225 -8.06 -25.09 -9.51
CA LEU A 225 -9.32 -25.30 -8.79
C LEU A 225 -9.67 -26.77 -8.56
N PRO A 226 -9.55 -27.68 -9.55
CA PRO A 226 -9.83 -29.09 -9.31
C PRO A 226 -8.96 -29.72 -8.21
N ALA A 227 -7.66 -29.42 -8.20
CA ALA A 227 -6.72 -29.95 -7.21
C ALA A 227 -6.95 -29.36 -5.81
N ILE A 228 -7.24 -28.04 -5.75
CA ILE A 228 -7.63 -27.35 -4.52
C ILE A 228 -8.88 -28.00 -3.90
N LEU A 229 -9.92 -28.23 -4.71
CA LEU A 229 -11.16 -28.86 -4.25
C LEU A 229 -10.94 -30.29 -3.75
N LEU A 230 -10.21 -31.13 -4.50
CA LEU A 230 -9.90 -32.49 -4.09
C LEU A 230 -9.12 -32.55 -2.76
N THR A 231 -8.20 -31.60 -2.57
CA THR A 231 -7.43 -31.49 -1.33
C THR A 231 -8.33 -31.06 -0.17
N ALA A 232 -9.19 -30.08 -0.38
CA ALA A 232 -10.13 -29.59 0.63
C ALA A 232 -11.13 -30.67 1.09
N LEU A 233 -11.55 -31.57 0.19
CA LEU A 233 -12.45 -32.68 0.55
C LEU A 233 -11.87 -33.63 1.60
N ARG A 234 -10.54 -33.67 1.78
CA ARG A 234 -9.88 -34.47 2.84
C ARG A 234 -10.17 -33.94 4.24
N PHE A 235 -10.57 -32.68 4.37
CA PHE A 235 -10.89 -32.05 5.65
C PHE A 235 -12.19 -32.60 6.24
N PHE A 236 -13.19 -32.83 5.39
CA PHE A 236 -14.44 -33.45 5.80
C PHE A 236 -14.19 -34.95 5.96
N ARG A 237 -13.86 -35.38 7.18
CA ARG A 237 -13.84 -36.80 7.52
C ARG A 237 -15.29 -37.27 7.49
N TRP A 238 -15.63 -38.09 6.50
CA TRP A 238 -16.92 -38.78 6.44
C TRP A 238 -16.94 -39.75 7.63
N GLY A 239 -17.58 -39.35 8.72
CA GLY A 239 -17.88 -40.18 9.88
C GLY A 239 -19.13 -40.99 9.66
#